data_AF-A0A9Y6LYV7-F1
#
_entry.id   AF-A0A9Y6LYV7-F1
#
_cell.length_a   1.000
_cell.length_b   1.000
_cell.length_c   1.000
_cell.angle_alpha   90.00
_cell.angle_beta   90.00
_cell.angle_gamma   90.00
#
_symmetry.space_group_name_H-M   'P 1'
#
loop_
_entity.id
_entity.type
_entity.pdbx_description
1 polymer ?
#
loop_
_entity_poly.entity_id
_entity_poly.type
_entity_poly.pdbx_seq_one_letter_code
_entity_poly.pdbx_strand_id
1 'polypeptide(L)'
;MGLTFINAIVFGVQGNTMRWLGEDTPRNQFLAGATAGAIQTVVCCPMELAKTRMQMQGTGVKTGYKKMYKNSFDCLLRIYKHEGLRGVNRGMVTTLVRETPAFGVYFLSYDLLTRSLGCEPDARFLIPKLLFAGGMAGVTSWVCNYPVDVIKSRLQADGVGGVNQYSSIADCIRQSVRKEGYMVFTRGLTSTLLRAFPVNAATFATVTLFLMYVQGEDRGPKDCEPAPTQTEEQTRPTNL
;
A
#
# COMPACT_ATOMS: atom_id res chain seq x y z
N MET A 1 -2.45 -20.72 3.57
CA MET A 1 -1.43 -20.10 4.42
C MET A 1 -1.67 -18.60 4.41
N GLY A 2 -2.26 -18.09 5.50
CA GLY A 2 -2.89 -16.78 5.57
C GLY A 2 -1.91 -15.63 5.76
N LEU A 3 -2.41 -14.41 5.49
CA LEU A 3 -1.73 -13.13 5.74
C LEU A 3 -1.16 -13.04 7.19
N THR A 4 -1.80 -13.73 8.13
CA THR A 4 -1.39 -13.88 9.53
C THR A 4 -0.04 -14.57 9.72
N PHE A 5 0.26 -15.62 8.95
CA PHE A 5 1.56 -16.32 9.07
C PHE A 5 2.70 -15.45 8.53
N ILE A 6 2.45 -14.73 7.45
CA ILE A 6 3.39 -13.76 6.87
C ILE A 6 3.66 -12.64 7.86
N ASN A 7 2.60 -12.03 8.41
CA ASN A 7 2.74 -10.97 9.39
C ASN A 7 3.45 -11.47 10.67
N ALA A 8 3.21 -12.70 11.11
CA ALA A 8 3.91 -13.30 12.24
C ALA A 8 5.42 -13.46 11.99
N ILE A 9 5.83 -13.87 10.78
CA ILE A 9 7.25 -13.90 10.39
C ILE A 9 7.84 -12.49 10.40
N VAL A 10 7.12 -11.51 9.88
CA VAL A 10 7.57 -10.11 9.86
C VAL A 10 7.76 -9.56 11.27
N PHE A 11 6.76 -9.70 12.13
CA PHE A 11 6.85 -9.22 13.50
C PHE A 11 7.91 -9.99 14.30
N GLY A 12 8.11 -11.28 14.02
CA GLY A 12 9.18 -12.07 14.61
C GLY A 12 10.57 -11.61 14.19
N VAL A 13 10.79 -11.39 12.88
CA VAL A 13 12.06 -10.91 12.34
C VAL A 13 12.33 -9.48 12.77
N GLN A 14 11.36 -8.57 12.64
CA GLN A 14 11.47 -7.18 13.05
C GLN A 14 11.74 -7.06 14.56
N GLY A 15 11.04 -7.84 15.38
CA GLY A 15 11.28 -7.90 16.82
C GLY A 15 12.68 -8.40 17.17
N ASN A 16 13.18 -9.42 16.47
CA ASN A 16 14.53 -9.94 16.69
C ASN A 16 15.62 -8.97 16.19
N THR A 17 15.40 -8.27 15.08
CA THR A 17 16.32 -7.26 14.54
C THR A 17 16.38 -6.00 15.40
N MET A 18 15.24 -5.52 15.91
CA MET A 18 15.22 -4.39 16.86
C MET A 18 15.93 -4.75 18.18
N ARG A 19 15.81 -6.00 18.63
CA ARG A 19 16.50 -6.50 19.83
C ARG A 19 18.02 -6.53 19.67
N TRP A 20 18.51 -6.68 18.45
CA TRP A 20 19.94 -6.62 18.11
C TRP A 20 20.47 -5.20 17.89
N LEU A 21 19.64 -4.24 17.48
CA LEU A 21 20.08 -2.89 17.13
C LEU A 21 20.13 -1.91 18.32
N GLY A 22 19.49 -2.22 19.46
CA GLY A 22 19.74 -1.60 20.78
C GLY A 22 19.47 -0.09 20.95
N GLU A 23 19.33 0.68 19.87
CA GLU A 23 19.09 2.13 19.89
C GLU A 23 17.94 2.52 18.95
N ASP A 24 16.98 3.27 19.50
CA ASP A 24 15.83 3.87 18.79
C ASP A 24 16.23 5.10 17.94
N THR A 25 17.22 4.92 17.06
CA THR A 25 17.60 5.96 16.08
C THR A 25 16.75 5.78 14.81
N PRO A 26 16.23 6.85 14.17
CA PRO A 26 15.43 6.74 12.93
C PRO A 26 16.15 6.00 11.79
N ARG A 27 17.49 6.08 11.74
CA ARG A 27 18.33 5.29 10.81
C ARG A 27 18.33 3.80 11.14
N ASN A 28 18.37 3.45 12.43
CA ASN A 28 18.36 2.07 12.91
C ASN A 28 16.98 1.43 12.71
N GLN A 29 15.90 2.19 12.90
CA GLN A 29 14.55 1.76 12.59
C GLN A 29 14.35 1.53 11.08
N PHE A 30 14.88 2.43 10.24
CA PHE A 30 14.88 2.21 8.79
C PHE A 30 15.68 0.97 8.39
N LEU A 31 16.87 0.76 8.97
CA LEU A 31 17.71 -0.40 8.68
C LEU A 31 17.07 -1.71 9.15
N ALA A 32 16.47 -1.71 10.34
CA ALA A 32 15.72 -2.85 10.87
C ALA A 32 14.50 -3.16 10.00
N GLY A 33 13.74 -2.13 9.60
CA GLY A 33 12.61 -2.26 8.68
C GLY A 33 13.02 -2.76 7.29
N ALA A 34 14.12 -2.25 6.74
CA ALA A 34 14.65 -2.67 5.44
C ALA A 34 15.14 -4.12 5.47
N THR A 35 15.83 -4.53 6.54
CA THR A 35 16.31 -5.92 6.71
C THR A 35 15.14 -6.88 6.91
N ALA A 36 14.17 -6.53 7.75
CA ALA A 36 12.96 -7.31 7.95
C ALA A 36 12.14 -7.41 6.64
N GLY A 37 12.01 -6.32 5.91
CA GLY A 37 11.34 -6.25 4.61
C GLY A 37 12.04 -7.08 3.53
N ALA A 38 13.38 -7.09 3.50
CA ALA A 38 14.15 -7.93 2.57
C ALA A 38 13.93 -9.42 2.84
N ILE A 39 14.01 -9.85 4.11
CA ILE A 39 13.76 -11.23 4.52
C ILE A 39 12.31 -11.62 4.21
N GLN A 40 11.36 -10.75 4.52
CA GLN A 40 9.95 -10.94 4.19
C GLN A 40 9.75 -11.12 2.69
N THR A 41 10.35 -10.26 1.87
CA THR A 41 10.19 -10.27 0.41
C THR A 41 10.67 -11.59 -0.18
N VAL A 42 11.77 -12.16 0.31
CA VAL A 42 12.29 -13.47 -0.15
C VAL A 42 11.30 -14.60 0.14
N VAL A 43 10.55 -14.54 1.24
CA VAL A 43 9.55 -15.57 1.61
C VAL A 43 8.18 -15.31 0.96
N CYS A 44 7.79 -14.05 0.83
CA CYS A 44 6.47 -13.66 0.33
C CYS A 44 6.38 -13.66 -1.18
N CYS A 45 7.40 -13.19 -1.90
CA CYS A 45 7.42 -13.17 -3.36
C CYS A 45 7.08 -14.53 -4.01
N PRO A 46 7.69 -15.67 -3.62
CA PRO A 46 7.31 -16.96 -4.20
C PRO A 46 5.84 -17.31 -3.95
N MET A 47 5.30 -16.99 -2.78
CA MET A 47 3.90 -17.26 -2.45
C MET A 47 2.93 -16.35 -3.21
N GLU A 48 3.26 -15.07 -3.38
CA GLU A 48 2.49 -14.15 -4.22
C GLU A 48 2.49 -14.62 -5.66
N LEU A 49 3.66 -14.97 -6.21
CA LEU A 49 3.79 -15.47 -7.56
C LEU A 49 2.96 -16.75 -7.79
N ALA A 50 3.02 -17.70 -6.86
CA ALA A 50 2.21 -18.91 -6.91
C ALA A 50 0.70 -18.61 -6.86
N LYS A 51 0.27 -17.64 -6.02
CA LYS A 51 -1.14 -17.22 -5.96
C LYS A 51 -1.59 -16.55 -7.26
N THR A 52 -0.81 -15.62 -7.79
CA THR A 52 -1.13 -14.91 -9.04
C THR A 52 -1.26 -15.92 -10.19
N ARG A 53 -0.29 -16.84 -10.36
CA ARG A 53 -0.37 -17.89 -11.40
C ARG A 53 -1.54 -18.86 -11.21
N MET A 54 -1.87 -19.22 -9.96
CA MET A 54 -3.05 -20.05 -9.66
C MET A 54 -4.37 -19.32 -9.95
N GLN A 55 -4.45 -18.02 -9.69
CA GLN A 55 -5.65 -17.22 -9.98
C GLN A 55 -5.86 -17.01 -11.49
N MET A 56 -4.78 -16.89 -12.25
CA MET A 56 -4.85 -16.80 -13.71
C MET A 56 -5.04 -18.16 -14.38
N GLN A 57 -4.79 -19.25 -13.67
CA GLN A 57 -5.05 -20.59 -14.17
C GLN A 57 -6.57 -20.79 -14.36
N GLY A 58 -7.00 -20.94 -15.61
CA GLY A 58 -8.40 -21.17 -15.96
C GLY A 58 -9.12 -19.92 -16.49
N THR A 59 -8.48 -18.75 -16.45
CA THR A 59 -9.02 -17.54 -17.07
C THR A 59 -9.00 -17.70 -18.60
N GLY A 60 -10.17 -17.84 -19.23
CA GLY A 60 -10.33 -17.87 -20.70
C GLY A 60 -10.58 -19.24 -21.34
N VAL A 61 -10.71 -20.34 -20.59
CA VAL A 61 -11.02 -21.67 -21.16
C VAL A 61 -12.48 -22.05 -20.92
N LYS A 62 -13.20 -22.37 -22.02
CA LYS A 62 -14.65 -22.61 -22.01
C LYS A 62 -15.07 -24.07 -21.81
N THR A 63 -14.18 -25.07 -21.93
CA THR A 63 -14.55 -26.49 -21.68
C THR A 63 -13.30 -27.38 -21.55
N GLY A 64 -13.32 -28.36 -20.63
CA GLY A 64 -12.29 -29.42 -20.53
C GLY A 64 -10.98 -29.07 -19.78
N TYR A 65 -11.02 -28.11 -18.84
CA TYR A 65 -9.81 -27.62 -18.16
C TYR A 65 -9.18 -28.67 -17.22
N LYS A 66 -8.05 -29.27 -17.61
CA LYS A 66 -7.18 -30.00 -16.68
C LYS A 66 -6.44 -28.95 -15.83
N LYS A 67 -6.69 -28.92 -14.51
CA LYS A 67 -5.96 -28.04 -13.58
C LYS A 67 -4.45 -28.25 -13.75
N MET A 68 -3.74 -27.26 -14.29
CA MET A 68 -2.31 -27.35 -14.57
C MET A 68 -1.50 -27.46 -13.26
N TYR A 69 -1.91 -26.72 -12.25
CA TYR A 69 -1.42 -26.73 -10.88
C TYR A 69 -2.53 -27.24 -9.96
N LYS A 70 -2.20 -28.23 -9.11
CA LYS A 70 -3.13 -28.75 -8.09
C LYS A 70 -3.16 -27.85 -6.86
N ASN A 71 -2.00 -27.34 -6.47
CA ASN A 71 -1.76 -26.59 -5.24
C ASN A 71 -0.70 -25.50 -5.48
N SER A 72 -0.68 -24.45 -4.63
CA SER A 72 0.33 -23.39 -4.69
C SER A 72 1.77 -23.93 -4.53
N PHE A 73 1.96 -24.98 -3.74
CA PHE A 73 3.27 -25.65 -3.60
C PHE A 73 3.67 -26.43 -4.87
N ASP A 74 2.72 -27.11 -5.54
CA ASP A 74 2.98 -27.80 -6.82
C ASP A 74 3.30 -26.80 -7.93
N CYS A 75 2.61 -25.65 -7.93
CA CYS A 75 2.94 -24.52 -8.79
C CYS A 75 4.38 -24.05 -8.57
N LEU A 76 4.75 -23.76 -7.32
CA LEU A 76 6.09 -23.29 -6.97
C LEU A 76 7.18 -24.30 -7.32
N LEU A 77 6.96 -25.59 -7.03
CA LEU A 77 7.92 -26.65 -7.30
C LEU A 77 8.17 -26.82 -8.81
N ARG A 78 7.12 -26.71 -9.63
CA ARG A 78 7.25 -26.76 -11.09
C ARG A 78 7.97 -25.54 -11.65
N ILE A 79 7.70 -24.35 -11.11
CA ILE A 79 8.39 -23.13 -11.50
C ILE A 79 9.88 -23.25 -11.17
N TYR A 80 10.21 -23.74 -9.97
CA TYR A 80 11.60 -23.99 -9.60
C TYR A 80 12.27 -25.00 -10.54
N LYS A 81 11.58 -26.09 -10.93
CA LYS A 81 12.12 -27.09 -11.86
C LYS A 81 12.29 -26.58 -13.30
N HIS A 82 11.39 -25.74 -13.79
CA HIS A 82 11.41 -25.26 -15.18
C HIS A 82 12.18 -23.95 -15.40
N GLU A 83 12.12 -23.02 -14.45
CA GLU A 83 12.67 -21.66 -14.57
C GLU A 83 13.79 -21.38 -13.55
N GLY A 84 14.03 -22.29 -12.60
CA GLY A 84 15.05 -22.14 -11.56
C GLY A 84 14.79 -21.01 -10.56
N LEU A 85 15.82 -20.65 -9.79
CA LEU A 85 15.80 -19.54 -8.82
C LEU A 85 15.44 -18.19 -9.46
N ARG A 86 15.83 -17.99 -10.72
CA ARG A 86 15.52 -16.77 -11.47
C ARG A 86 14.04 -16.63 -11.77
N GLY A 87 13.34 -17.74 -12.06
CA GLY A 87 11.89 -17.76 -12.24
C GLY A 87 11.11 -17.53 -10.95
N VAL A 88 11.58 -18.08 -9.84
CA VAL A 88 10.96 -17.87 -8.51
C VAL A 88 11.08 -16.40 -8.06
N ASN A 89 12.18 -15.73 -8.42
CA ASN A 89 12.40 -14.30 -8.14
C ASN A 89 11.87 -13.35 -9.24
N ARG A 90 11.17 -13.85 -10.27
CA ARG A 90 10.57 -12.98 -11.29
C ARG A 90 9.54 -12.06 -10.66
N GLY A 91 9.74 -10.75 -10.84
CA GLY A 91 8.90 -9.71 -10.25
C GLY A 91 9.32 -9.24 -8.86
N MET A 92 10.32 -9.86 -8.22
CA MET A 92 10.88 -9.39 -6.94
C MET A 92 11.58 -8.03 -7.12
N VAL A 93 12.44 -7.92 -8.13
CA VAL A 93 13.12 -6.66 -8.49
C VAL A 93 12.10 -5.58 -8.87
N THR A 94 11.08 -5.94 -9.65
CA THR A 94 10.00 -5.00 -10.00
C THR A 94 9.22 -4.54 -8.78
N THR A 95 9.04 -5.41 -7.77
CA THR A 95 8.39 -5.04 -6.51
C THR A 95 9.26 -4.07 -5.71
N LEU A 96 10.56 -4.32 -5.56
CA LEU A 96 11.45 -3.38 -4.87
C LEU A 96 11.51 -2.02 -5.58
N VAL A 97 11.61 -2.03 -6.91
CA VAL A 97 11.61 -0.81 -7.74
C VAL A 97 10.26 -0.08 -7.68
N ARG A 98 9.17 -0.77 -7.35
CA ARG A 98 7.83 -0.19 -7.15
C ARG A 98 7.70 0.48 -5.79
N GLU A 99 8.13 -0.20 -4.72
CA GLU A 99 7.94 0.28 -3.35
C GLU A 99 8.67 1.61 -3.10
N THR A 100 9.93 1.74 -3.58
CA THR A 100 10.74 2.95 -3.36
C THR A 100 10.06 4.24 -3.85
N PRO A 101 9.63 4.37 -5.12
CA PRO A 101 8.94 5.57 -5.60
C PRO A 101 7.53 5.70 -5.02
N ALA A 102 6.83 4.60 -4.74
CA ALA A 102 5.48 4.65 -4.16
C ALA A 102 5.47 5.38 -2.80
N PHE A 103 6.43 5.07 -1.93
CA PHE A 103 6.59 5.78 -0.65
C PHE A 103 6.97 7.25 -0.86
N GLY A 104 7.92 7.53 -1.77
CA GLY A 104 8.33 8.91 -2.04
C GLY A 104 7.18 9.80 -2.52
N VAL A 105 6.41 9.33 -3.51
CA VAL A 105 5.26 10.07 -4.05
C VAL A 105 4.15 10.19 -3.01
N TYR A 106 3.91 9.16 -2.20
CA TYR A 106 2.92 9.19 -1.13
C TYR A 106 3.27 10.26 -0.08
N PHE A 107 4.49 10.23 0.46
CA PHE A 107 4.91 11.20 1.48
C PHE A 107 4.96 12.63 0.93
N LEU A 108 5.46 12.83 -0.28
CA LEU A 108 5.48 14.14 -0.93
C LEU A 108 4.05 14.69 -1.14
N SER A 109 3.16 13.86 -1.68
CA SER A 109 1.77 14.28 -1.90
C SER A 109 1.05 14.54 -0.57
N TYR A 110 1.32 13.72 0.44
CA TYR A 110 0.75 13.90 1.77
C TYR A 110 1.19 15.22 2.39
N ASP A 111 2.50 15.53 2.39
CA ASP A 111 3.06 16.76 2.96
C ASP A 111 2.55 18.02 2.25
N LEU A 112 2.46 17.98 0.92
CA LEU A 112 1.91 19.09 0.14
C LEU A 112 0.43 19.34 0.46
N LEU A 113 -0.36 18.27 0.60
CA LEU A 113 -1.79 18.39 0.91
C LEU A 113 -2.02 18.84 2.36
N THR A 114 -1.35 18.25 3.35
CA THR A 114 -1.52 18.66 4.75
C THR A 114 -1.10 20.11 4.97
N ARG A 115 -0.05 20.57 4.29
CA ARG A 115 0.39 21.97 4.30
C ARG A 115 -0.60 22.90 3.62
N SER A 116 -1.20 22.49 2.50
CA SER A 116 -2.24 23.26 1.80
C SER A 116 -3.57 23.32 2.57
N LEU A 117 -3.90 22.30 3.37
CA LEU A 117 -5.14 22.23 4.15
C LEU A 117 -5.05 22.91 5.53
N GLY A 118 -3.86 23.39 5.92
CA GLY A 118 -3.63 24.02 7.22
C GLY A 118 -3.98 23.09 8.37
N CYS A 119 -3.39 21.88 8.38
CA CYS A 119 -3.56 20.92 9.46
C CYS A 119 -2.78 21.37 10.72
N GLU A 120 -3.32 22.34 11.43
CA GLU A 120 -2.81 22.76 12.74
C GLU A 120 -3.42 21.89 13.87
N PRO A 121 -2.68 21.59 14.96
CA PRO A 121 -3.12 20.68 16.02
C PRO A 121 -4.45 21.07 16.71
N ASP A 122 -4.84 22.34 16.67
CA ASP A 122 -6.04 22.89 17.32
C ASP A 122 -7.27 23.00 16.38
N ALA A 123 -7.18 22.44 15.17
CA ALA A 123 -8.29 22.48 14.22
C ALA A 123 -9.40 21.49 14.61
N ARG A 124 -10.63 21.99 14.82
CA ARG A 124 -11.85 21.17 15.04
C ARG A 124 -12.11 20.07 13.98
N PHE A 125 -11.44 20.16 12.82
CA PHE A 125 -11.53 19.20 11.71
C PHE A 125 -10.18 18.56 11.33
N LEU A 126 -9.22 18.47 12.26
CA LEU A 126 -7.90 17.90 12.00
C LEU A 126 -7.97 16.47 11.44
N ILE A 127 -8.76 15.59 12.06
CA ILE A 127 -8.81 14.18 11.62
C ILE A 127 -9.44 14.01 10.23
N PRO A 128 -10.61 14.61 9.91
CA PRO A 128 -11.16 14.58 8.55
C PRO A 128 -10.20 15.17 7.49
N LYS A 129 -9.50 16.26 7.81
CA LYS A 129 -8.51 16.87 6.90
C LYS A 129 -7.32 15.95 6.64
N LEU A 130 -6.79 15.31 7.68
CA LEU A 130 -5.69 14.35 7.56
C LEU A 130 -6.10 13.10 6.76
N LEU A 131 -7.32 12.61 6.97
CA LEU A 131 -7.85 11.48 6.19
C LEU A 131 -8.04 11.85 4.72
N PHE A 132 -8.57 13.04 4.43
CA PHE A 132 -8.71 13.52 3.05
C PHE A 132 -7.35 13.69 2.36
N ALA A 133 -6.39 14.31 3.06
CA ALA A 133 -5.01 14.44 2.58
C ALA A 133 -4.36 13.07 2.31
N GLY A 134 -4.51 12.12 3.23
CA GLY A 134 -4.01 10.74 3.09
C GLY A 134 -4.68 9.98 1.94
N GLY A 135 -5.99 10.13 1.76
CA GLY A 135 -6.74 9.50 0.66
C GLY A 135 -6.31 10.02 -0.71
N MET A 136 -6.19 11.35 -0.85
CA MET A 136 -5.73 11.98 -2.09
C MET A 136 -4.26 11.66 -2.39
N ALA A 137 -3.39 11.67 -1.39
CA ALA A 137 -1.99 11.25 -1.54
C ALA A 137 -1.88 9.78 -1.95
N GLY A 138 -2.76 8.92 -1.43
CA GLY A 138 -2.89 7.53 -1.85
C GLY A 138 -3.27 7.38 -3.33
N VAL A 139 -4.25 8.16 -3.81
CA VAL A 139 -4.65 8.14 -5.23
C VAL A 139 -3.51 8.61 -6.12
N THR A 140 -2.83 9.70 -5.78
CA THR A 140 -1.69 10.22 -6.56
C THR A 140 -0.55 9.20 -6.62
N SER A 141 -0.20 8.59 -5.48
CA SER A 141 0.81 7.53 -5.42
C SER A 141 0.43 6.34 -6.31
N TRP A 142 -0.84 5.90 -6.25
CA TRP A 142 -1.34 4.81 -7.11
C TRP A 142 -1.24 5.14 -8.60
N VAL A 143 -1.60 6.36 -9.02
CA VAL A 143 -1.52 6.77 -10.43
C VAL A 143 -0.09 6.75 -10.95
N CYS A 144 0.87 7.25 -10.17
CA CYS A 144 2.29 7.23 -10.54
C CYS A 144 2.86 5.80 -10.59
N ASN A 145 2.38 4.93 -9.70
CA ASN A 145 2.90 3.57 -9.54
C ASN A 145 2.23 2.53 -10.46
N TYR A 146 1.04 2.86 -10.98
CA TYR A 146 0.24 2.01 -11.85
C TYR A 146 1.00 1.39 -13.04
N PRO A 147 1.83 2.11 -13.83
CA PRO A 147 2.59 1.50 -14.91
C PRO A 147 3.52 0.37 -14.44
N VAL A 148 4.13 0.53 -13.26
CA VAL A 148 5.01 -0.48 -12.66
C VAL A 148 4.19 -1.70 -12.21
N ASP A 149 2.98 -1.48 -11.70
CA ASP A 149 2.04 -2.54 -11.34
C ASP A 149 1.58 -3.37 -12.55
N VAL A 150 1.34 -2.73 -13.69
CA VAL A 150 1.01 -3.43 -14.94
C VAL A 150 2.18 -4.31 -15.40
N ILE A 151 3.41 -3.78 -15.36
CA ILE A 151 4.62 -4.53 -15.73
C ILE A 151 4.83 -5.71 -14.78
N LYS A 152 4.69 -5.49 -13.46
CA LYS A 152 4.77 -6.55 -12.44
C LYS A 152 3.74 -7.65 -12.71
N SER A 153 2.49 -7.28 -12.96
CA SER A 153 1.40 -8.23 -13.21
C SER A 153 1.65 -9.06 -14.47
N ARG A 154 2.14 -8.45 -15.55
CA ARG A 154 2.51 -9.15 -16.79
C ARG A 154 3.69 -10.11 -16.60
N LEU A 155 4.72 -9.70 -15.85
CA LEU A 155 5.87 -10.56 -15.53
C LEU A 155 5.49 -11.72 -14.61
N GLN A 156 4.60 -11.50 -13.64
CA GLN A 156 4.08 -12.58 -12.78
C GLN A 156 3.15 -13.53 -13.55
N ALA A 157 2.46 -13.02 -14.57
CA ALA A 157 1.65 -13.81 -15.50
C ALA A 157 2.45 -14.58 -16.54
N ASP A 158 3.67 -14.15 -16.82
CA ASP A 158 4.56 -14.86 -17.72
C ASP A 158 4.85 -16.28 -17.20
N GLY A 159 4.89 -17.26 -18.10
CA GLY A 159 5.07 -18.68 -17.77
C GLY A 159 3.78 -19.44 -17.38
N VAL A 160 2.62 -18.77 -17.30
CA VAL A 160 1.32 -19.46 -17.23
C VAL A 160 1.06 -20.15 -18.58
N GLY A 161 1.02 -21.49 -18.57
CA GLY A 161 0.93 -22.32 -19.78
C GLY A 161 2.26 -22.92 -20.24
N GLY A 162 3.35 -22.73 -19.50
CA GLY A 162 4.65 -23.37 -19.76
C GLY A 162 5.52 -22.66 -20.80
N VAL A 163 5.08 -21.53 -21.35
CA VAL A 163 5.83 -20.72 -22.30
C VAL A 163 6.20 -19.39 -21.66
N ASN A 164 7.49 -19.07 -21.62
CA ASN A 164 8.01 -17.78 -21.18
C ASN A 164 8.03 -16.82 -22.38
N GLN A 165 7.22 -15.77 -22.34
CA GLN A 165 7.11 -14.72 -23.35
C GLN A 165 8.12 -13.58 -23.14
N TYR A 166 8.64 -13.40 -21.91
CA TYR A 166 9.51 -12.26 -21.59
C TYR A 166 10.84 -12.69 -20.97
N SER A 167 11.96 -12.28 -21.58
CA SER A 167 13.31 -12.58 -21.05
C SER A 167 13.71 -11.65 -19.90
N SER A 168 13.22 -10.40 -19.92
CA SER A 168 13.61 -9.35 -18.96
C SER A 168 12.52 -8.29 -18.80
N ILE A 169 12.63 -7.44 -17.78
CA ILE A 169 11.69 -6.34 -17.53
C ILE A 169 11.66 -5.40 -18.75
N ALA A 170 12.83 -5.04 -19.29
CA ALA A 170 12.95 -4.18 -20.47
C ALA A 170 12.32 -4.80 -21.72
N ASP A 171 12.45 -6.13 -21.88
CA ASP A 171 11.84 -6.89 -22.97
C ASP A 171 10.30 -6.91 -22.84
N CYS A 172 9.79 -7.10 -21.62
CA CYS A 172 8.36 -6.99 -21.32
C CYS A 172 7.81 -5.59 -21.67
N ILE A 173 8.52 -4.52 -21.32
CA ILE A 173 8.13 -3.14 -21.63
C ILE A 173 8.12 -2.93 -23.15
N ARG A 174 9.23 -3.26 -23.84
CA ARG A 174 9.38 -3.07 -25.28
C ARG A 174 8.31 -3.84 -26.06
N GLN A 175 8.08 -5.10 -25.69
CA GLN A 175 7.11 -5.96 -26.37
C GLN A 175 5.67 -5.53 -26.08
N SER A 176 5.37 -5.08 -24.85
CA SER A 176 4.04 -4.55 -24.50
C SER A 176 3.71 -3.27 -25.27
N VAL A 177 4.66 -2.33 -25.36
CA VAL A 177 4.49 -1.11 -26.15
C VAL A 177 4.32 -1.43 -27.64
N ARG A 178 5.10 -2.37 -28.18
CA ARG A 178 5.03 -2.73 -29.60
C ARG A 178 3.74 -3.47 -29.98
N LYS A 179 3.20 -4.30 -29.09
CA LYS A 179 1.97 -5.09 -29.34
C LYS A 179 0.69 -4.32 -29.04
N GLU A 180 0.65 -3.51 -27.98
CA GLU A 180 -0.58 -2.89 -27.45
C GLU A 180 -0.51 -1.37 -27.32
N GLY A 181 0.64 -0.76 -27.59
CA GLY A 181 0.86 0.69 -27.46
C GLY A 181 1.07 1.17 -26.02
N TYR A 182 1.15 2.48 -25.82
CA TYR A 182 1.38 3.10 -24.50
C TYR A 182 0.16 3.06 -23.57
N MET A 183 -1.06 2.95 -24.12
CA MET A 183 -2.29 2.83 -23.33
C MET A 183 -2.34 1.55 -22.49
N VAL A 184 -1.50 0.55 -22.81
CA VAL A 184 -1.42 -0.69 -22.03
C VAL A 184 -1.08 -0.44 -20.56
N PHE A 185 -0.31 0.61 -20.27
CA PHE A 185 0.11 0.94 -18.90
C PHE A 185 -0.97 1.63 -18.07
N THR A 186 -2.02 2.16 -18.68
CA THR A 186 -3.17 2.74 -17.96
C THR A 186 -4.40 1.82 -17.98
N ARG A 187 -4.31 0.71 -18.71
CA ARG A 187 -5.39 -0.26 -18.90
C ARG A 187 -5.65 -1.04 -17.61
N GLY A 188 -6.78 -0.75 -16.98
CA GLY A 188 -7.22 -1.35 -15.72
C GLY A 188 -7.23 -0.38 -14.54
N LEU A 189 -6.72 0.85 -14.71
CA LEU A 189 -6.69 1.87 -13.67
C LEU A 189 -8.11 2.16 -13.15
N THR A 190 -9.10 2.22 -14.05
CA THR A 190 -10.51 2.39 -13.67
C THR A 190 -11.00 1.27 -12.75
N SER A 191 -10.62 0.02 -12.99
CA SER A 191 -10.98 -1.10 -12.11
C SER A 191 -10.32 -0.98 -10.74
N THR A 192 -9.09 -0.46 -10.70
CA THR A 192 -8.35 -0.27 -9.45
C THR A 192 -8.93 0.89 -8.63
N LEU A 193 -9.29 2.00 -9.29
CA LEU A 193 -9.96 3.14 -8.68
C LEU A 193 -11.37 2.79 -8.21
N LEU A 194 -12.13 2.02 -9.01
CA LEU A 194 -13.45 1.53 -8.62
C LEU A 194 -13.38 0.65 -7.36
N ARG A 195 -12.34 -0.17 -7.22
CA ARG A 195 -12.08 -0.97 -6.01
C ARG A 195 -11.64 -0.10 -4.83
N ALA A 196 -10.88 0.96 -5.08
CA ALA A 196 -10.39 1.85 -4.04
C ALA A 196 -11.52 2.64 -3.38
N PHE A 197 -12.57 2.98 -4.13
CA PHE A 197 -13.69 3.79 -3.61
C PHE A 197 -14.42 3.14 -2.41
N PRO A 198 -14.90 1.89 -2.46
CA PRO A 198 -15.50 1.22 -1.29
C PRO A 198 -14.54 1.05 -0.12
N VAL A 199 -13.27 0.75 -0.40
CA VAL A 199 -12.24 0.57 0.65
C VAL A 199 -12.02 1.89 1.38
N ASN A 200 -11.82 2.99 0.64
CA ASN A 200 -11.66 4.31 1.23
C ASN A 200 -12.91 4.72 2.01
N ALA A 201 -14.11 4.52 1.45
CA ALA A 201 -15.37 4.82 2.13
C ALA A 201 -15.52 4.06 3.45
N ALA A 202 -15.18 2.77 3.47
CA ALA A 202 -15.18 1.96 4.68
C ALA A 202 -14.17 2.50 5.71
N THR A 203 -12.95 2.86 5.29
CA THR A 203 -11.95 3.46 6.19
C THR A 203 -12.44 4.77 6.81
N PHE A 204 -13.03 5.66 6.00
CA PHE A 204 -13.61 6.92 6.49
C PHE A 204 -14.74 6.65 7.51
N ALA A 205 -15.63 5.70 7.22
CA ALA A 205 -16.70 5.32 8.13
C ALA A 205 -16.16 4.76 9.45
N THR A 206 -15.20 3.83 9.38
CA THR A 206 -14.58 3.22 10.57
C THR A 206 -13.90 4.27 11.45
N VAL A 207 -13.09 5.16 10.86
CA VAL A 207 -12.39 6.17 11.65
C VAL A 207 -13.37 7.16 12.27
N THR A 208 -14.39 7.59 11.51
CA THR A 208 -15.41 8.51 12.04
C THR A 208 -16.18 7.87 13.20
N LEU A 209 -16.64 6.63 13.05
CA LEU A 209 -17.35 5.92 14.11
C LEU A 209 -16.49 5.70 15.35
N PHE A 210 -15.22 5.31 15.15
CA PHE A 210 -14.29 5.11 16.27
C PHE A 210 -14.03 6.41 17.04
N LEU A 211 -13.81 7.52 16.34
CA LEU A 211 -13.61 8.82 16.99
C LEU A 211 -14.87 9.29 17.70
N MET A 212 -16.05 9.11 17.10
CA MET A 212 -17.32 9.41 17.77
C MET A 212 -17.53 8.58 19.03
N TYR A 213 -17.09 7.32 19.03
CA TYR A 213 -17.14 6.46 20.21
C TYR A 213 -16.19 6.96 21.31
N VAL A 214 -14.91 7.20 20.98
CA VAL A 214 -13.91 7.69 21.94
C VAL A 214 -14.27 9.07 22.49
N GLN A 215 -14.73 10.00 21.65
CA GLN A 215 -15.16 11.33 22.10
C GLN A 215 -16.53 11.32 22.80
N GLY A 216 -17.35 10.30 22.56
CA GLY A 216 -18.59 10.06 23.30
C GLY A 216 -18.33 9.66 24.75
N GLU A 217 -17.18 9.05 25.03
CA GLU A 217 -16.74 8.68 26.38
C GLU A 217 -16.21 9.89 27.18
N ASP A 218 -15.69 10.91 26.50
CA ASP A 218 -15.26 12.20 27.11
C ASP A 218 -16.41 13.16 27.44
N ARG A 219 -17.66 12.85 27.05
CA ARG A 219 -18.88 13.58 27.47
C ARG A 219 -19.62 12.92 28.65
N GLY A 220 -18.89 12.32 29.58
CA GLY A 220 -19.37 12.20 30.96
C GLY A 220 -19.51 13.61 31.59
N PRO A 221 -20.52 13.86 32.44
CA PRO A 221 -20.95 15.21 32.80
C PRO A 221 -19.83 15.94 33.55
N LYS A 222 -19.14 16.84 32.86
CA LYS A 222 -18.28 17.84 33.48
C LYS A 222 -18.89 19.21 33.22
N ASP A 223 -19.54 19.66 34.28
CA ASP A 223 -19.51 21.03 34.78
C ASP A 223 -20.11 22.09 33.85
N CYS A 224 -21.44 22.27 34.01
CA CYS A 224 -22.03 23.59 33.92
C CYS A 224 -21.36 24.49 34.97
N GLU A 225 -20.31 25.21 34.60
CA GLU A 225 -19.91 26.43 35.28
C GLU A 225 -19.86 27.56 34.24
N PRO A 226 -20.53 28.70 34.48
CA PRO A 226 -20.74 29.72 33.45
C PRO A 226 -19.45 30.45 33.11
N ALA A 227 -19.32 30.78 31.82
CA ALA A 227 -18.22 31.57 31.26
C ALA A 227 -18.01 32.89 32.03
N PRO A 228 -16.75 33.31 32.30
CA PRO A 228 -16.50 34.67 32.73
C PRO A 228 -16.73 35.62 31.54
N THR A 229 -17.72 36.49 31.71
CA THR A 229 -18.05 37.62 30.84
C THR A 229 -16.82 38.49 30.61
N GLN A 230 -16.39 38.63 29.35
CA GLN A 230 -15.42 39.65 28.92
C GLN A 230 -16.11 40.65 27.98
N THR A 231 -16.54 41.77 28.53
CA THR A 231 -16.84 43.07 27.89
C THR A 231 -17.19 44.03 29.05
N GLU A 232 -16.65 45.22 29.27
CA GLU A 232 -15.93 46.19 28.44
C GLU A 232 -15.44 47.27 29.45
N GLU A 233 -14.13 47.47 29.64
CA GLU A 233 -13.63 48.63 30.40
C GLU A 233 -13.30 49.74 29.41
N GLN A 234 -14.27 50.64 29.25
CA GLN A 234 -14.20 51.78 28.34
C GLN A 234 -13.24 52.83 28.90
N THR A 235 -12.06 52.90 28.28
CA THR A 235 -11.00 53.89 28.48
C THR A 235 -11.55 55.33 28.49
N ARG A 236 -11.44 56.01 29.64
CA ARG A 236 -11.56 57.48 29.77
C ARG A 236 -10.21 58.12 29.40
N PRO A 237 -10.22 59.25 28.67
CA PRO A 237 -9.28 60.31 29.02
C PRO A 237 -9.99 61.65 29.27
N THR A 238 -9.55 62.26 30.36
CA THR A 238 -9.73 63.64 30.81
C THR A 238 -9.35 64.65 29.72
N ASN A 239 -10.09 65.75 29.55
CA ASN A 239 -9.58 67.13 29.42
C ASN A 239 -10.72 68.17 29.24
N LEU A 240 -10.58 69.26 30.02
CA LEU A 240 -11.38 70.49 30.19
C LEU A 240 -12.84 70.39 30.63
#